data_AF-A0A929H8U9-F1
#
_entry.id   AF-A0A929H8U9-F1
#
_cell.length_a   1.000
_cell.length_b   1.000
_cell.length_c   1.000
_cell.angle_alpha   90.00
_cell.angle_beta   90.00
_cell.angle_gamma   90.00
#
_symmetry.space_group_name_H-M   'P 1'
#
loop_
_entity.id
_entity.type
_entity.pdbx_description
1 polymer ?
#
loop_
_entity_poly.entity_id
_entity_poly.type
_entity_poly.pdbx_seq_one_letter_code
_entity_poly.pdbx_strand_id
1 'polypeptide(L)' 'MPIRINLLTVQPVGQQTVEIVERKGIGHPDTICDALAEQLSSALCQFYLEHFGFILHHNVDKALL' A
#
# COMPACT_ATOMS: atom_id res chain seq x y z
N MET A 1 -15.14 -14.39 13.38
CA MET A 1 -13.74 -14.25 12.95
C MET A 1 -12.83 -14.69 14.10
N PRO A 2 -12.00 -15.72 13.95
CA PRO A 2 -11.16 -16.18 15.05
C PRO A 2 -9.93 -15.28 15.20
N ILE A 3 -9.89 -14.52 16.29
CA ILE A 3 -8.68 -13.79 16.69
C ILE A 3 -7.79 -14.79 17.45
N ARG A 4 -6.51 -14.86 17.06
CA ARG A 4 -5.51 -15.68 17.74
C ARG A 4 -4.49 -14.76 18.40
N ILE A 5 -4.24 -14.99 19.68
CA ILE A 5 -3.24 -14.28 20.47
C ILE A 5 -2.20 -15.31 20.88
N ASN A 6 -0.93 -15.05 20.56
CA ASN A 6 0.20 -15.91 20.90
C ASN A 6 1.36 -15.06 21.40
N LEU A 7 2.27 -15.67 22.15
CA LEU A 7 3.54 -15.02 22.51
C LEU A 7 4.42 -14.82 21.27
N LEU A 8 5.19 -13.73 21.26
CA LEU A 8 6.18 -13.48 20.22
C LEU A 8 7.33 -14.49 20.35
N THR A 9 7.59 -15.25 19.28
CA THR A 9 8.62 -16.30 19.25
C THR A 9 9.92 -15.86 18.60
N VAL A 10 9.96 -14.64 18.06
CA VAL A 10 11.12 -14.04 17.39
C VAL A 10 11.72 -12.95 18.27
N GLN A 11 13.03 -12.72 18.14
CA GLN A 11 13.71 -11.63 18.83
C GLN A 11 13.19 -10.28 18.32
N PRO A 12 12.77 -9.35 19.20
CA PRO A 12 12.37 -8.01 18.81
C PRO A 12 13.45 -7.31 17.98
N VAL A 13 13.06 -6.55 16.96
CA VAL A 13 13.99 -5.87 16.03
C VAL A 13 15.02 -5.02 16.79
N GLY A 14 14.58 -4.21 17.77
CA GLY A 14 15.47 -3.37 18.58
C GLY A 14 16.42 -4.13 19.53
N GLN A 15 16.33 -5.46 19.60
CA GLN A 15 17.28 -6.31 20.34
C GLN A 15 18.24 -7.06 19.41
N GLN A 16 18.07 -6.99 18.09
CA GLN A 16 18.95 -7.64 17.13
C GLN A 16 20.30 -6.93 17.05
N THR A 17 21.33 -7.64 16.61
CA THR A 17 22.70 -7.10 16.52
C THR A 17 22.90 -6.12 15.35
N VAL A 18 22.03 -6.16 14.34
CA VAL A 18 22.09 -5.33 13.14
C VAL A 18 20.67 -4.95 12.73
N GLU A 19 20.46 -3.70 12.34
CA GLU A 19 19.21 -3.18 11.78
C GLU A 19 19.53 -2.30 10.56
N ILE A 20 18.77 -2.47 9.47
CA ILE A 20 18.88 -1.68 8.24
C ILE A 20 17.49 -1.18 7.88
N VAL A 21 17.38 0.12 7.60
CA VAL A 21 16.12 0.79 7.23
C VAL A 21 16.33 1.59 5.95
N GLU A 22 15.38 1.47 5.01
CA GLU A 22 15.37 2.24 3.77
C GLU A 22 14.07 3.05 3.67
N ARG A 23 14.16 4.27 3.13
CA ARG A 23 13.00 5.08 2.76
C ARG A 23 13.22 5.67 1.37
N LYS A 24 12.30 5.37 0.45
CA LYS A 24 12.21 6.04 -0.85
C LYS A 24 11.49 7.38 -0.68
N GLY A 25 12.14 8.45 -1.13
CA GLY A 25 11.61 9.82 -1.02
C GLY A 25 10.46 10.07 -2.00
N ILE A 26 9.73 11.18 -1.81
CA ILE A 26 8.57 11.52 -2.66
C ILE A 26 8.89 11.66 -4.15
N GLY A 27 10.14 11.98 -4.50
CA GLY A 27 10.61 12.09 -5.88
C GLY A 27 11.26 10.82 -6.42
N HIS A 28 11.33 9.74 -5.62
CA HIS A 28 11.83 8.46 -6.10
C HIS A 28 10.85 7.88 -7.14
N PRO A 29 11.31 7.36 -8.29
CA PRO A 29 10.45 6.83 -9.35
C PRO A 29 9.39 5.84 -8.84
N ASP A 30 9.80 4.87 -8.02
CA ASP A 30 8.87 3.90 -7.42
C ASP A 30 7.78 4.56 -6.55
N THR A 31 8.15 5.53 -5.70
CA THR A 31 7.17 6.25 -4.87
C THR A 31 6.22 7.08 -5.71
N ILE A 32 6.68 7.61 -6.85
CA ILE A 32 5.82 8.29 -7.83
C ILE A 32 4.84 7.29 -8.45
N CYS A 33 5.32 6.11 -8.89
CA CYS A 33 4.46 5.05 -9.41
C CYS A 33 3.39 4.62 -8.40
N ASP A 34 3.77 4.37 -7.14
CA ASP A 34 2.84 4.01 -6.06
C ASP A 34 1.78 5.09 -5.86
N ALA A 35 2.22 6.36 -5.78
CA ALA A 35 1.31 7.48 -5.59
C ALA A 35 0.34 7.65 -6.77
N LEU A 36 0.80 7.50 -8.01
CA LEU A 36 -0.04 7.61 -9.20
C LEU A 36 -1.06 6.46 -9.28
N ALA A 37 -0.64 5.23 -8.98
CA ALA A 37 -1.53 4.06 -8.96
C ALA A 37 -2.67 4.25 -7.93
N GLU A 38 -2.33 4.69 -6.71
CA GLU A 38 -3.30 4.95 -5.65
C GLU A 38 -4.26 6.10 -6.01
N GLN A 39 -3.73 7.21 -6.55
CA GLN A 39 -4.55 8.35 -6.93
C GLN A 39 -5.49 8.01 -8.10
N LEU A 40 -5.04 7.20 -9.06
CA LEU A 40 -5.89 6.70 -10.14
C LEU A 40 -6.99 5.78 -9.59
N SER A 41 -6.66 4.86 -8.69
CA SER A 41 -7.63 3.99 -8.02
C SER A 41 -8.71 4.78 -7.28
N SER A 42 -8.29 5.78 -6.49
CA SER A 42 -9.19 6.69 -5.77
C SER A 42 -10.10 7.47 -6.72
N ALA A 43 -9.56 8.00 -7.82
CA ALA A 43 -10.33 8.72 -8.82
C ALA A 43 -11.35 7.81 -9.53
N LEU A 44 -10.97 6.57 -9.85
CA LEU A 44 -11.88 5.58 -10.44
C LEU A 44 -13.01 5.21 -9.47
N CYS A 45 -12.71 5.02 -8.19
CA CYS A 45 -13.73 4.78 -7.16
C CYS A 45 -14.76 5.90 -7.13
N GLN A 46 -14.31 7.16 -7.06
CA GLN A 46 -15.20 8.32 -7.03
C GLN A 46 -16.04 8.41 -8.30
N PHE A 47 -15.40 8.26 -9.47
CA PHE A 47 -16.09 8.22 -10.76
C PHE A 47 -17.16 7.13 -10.78
N TYR A 48 -16.86 5.92 -10.30
CA TYR A 48 -17.82 4.82 -10.31
C TYR A 48 -18.99 5.04 -9.37
N LEU A 49 -18.74 5.59 -8.17
CA LEU A 49 -19.81 5.95 -7.24
C LEU A 49 -20.75 7.00 -7.84
N GLU A 50 -20.20 8.03 -8.48
CA GLU A 50 -20.99 9.11 -9.09
C GLU A 50 -21.86 8.62 -10.26
N HIS A 51 -21.37 7.68 -11.06
CA HIS A 51 -22.03 7.28 -12.31
C HIS A 51 -22.83 5.97 -12.22
N PHE A 52 -22.46 5.08 -11.31
CA PHE A 52 -23.06 3.75 -11.19
C PHE A 52 -23.63 3.46 -9.80
N GLY A 53 -23.34 4.29 -8.80
CA GLY A 53 -23.80 4.10 -7.42
C GLY A 53 -23.07 2.99 -6.66
N PHE A 54 -22.06 2.37 -7.27
CA PHE A 54 -21.17 1.38 -6.66
C PHE A 54 -19.83 1.36 -7.39
N ILE A 55 -18.80 0.84 -6.72
CA ILE A 55 -17.46 0.72 -7.29
C ILE A 55 -17.42 -0.48 -8.24
N LEU A 56 -17.06 -0.26 -9.50
CA LEU A 56 -16.77 -1.34 -10.45
C LEU A 56 -15.41 -1.96 -10.15
N HIS A 57 -15.26 -3.24 -10.48
CA HIS A 57 -13.99 -3.95 -10.29
C HIS A 57 -12.88 -3.33 -11.14
N HIS A 58 -11.78 -2.93 -10.51
CA HIS A 58 -10.56 -2.46 -11.14
C HIS A 58 -9.35 -2.76 -10.25
N ASN A 59 -8.17 -2.92 -10.86
CA ASN A 59 -6.88 -2.95 -10.18
C ASN A 59 -5.88 -2.19 -11.06
N VAL A 60 -5.31 -1.11 -10.53
CA VAL A 60 -4.39 -0.21 -11.27
C VAL A 60 -3.01 -0.13 -10.61
N ASP A 61 -2.60 -1.21 -9.97
CA ASP A 61 -1.34 -1.41 -9.24
C ASP A 61 -0.13 -1.70 -10.17
N LYS A 62 -0.22 -1.30 -11.44
CA LYS A 62 0.84 -1.49 -12.44
C LYS A 62 1.12 -0.15 -13.11
N ALA A 63 2.26 0.44 -12.79
CA ALA A 63 2.74 1.70 -13.34
C ALA A 63 4.21 1.58 -13.74
N LEU A 64 4.58 2.28 -14.81
CA LEU A 64 5.96 2.41 -15.30
C LEU A 64 6.19 3.89 -15.62
N LEU A 65 7.24 4.46 -15.04
CA LEU A 65 7.68 5.84 -15.24
C LEU A 65 8.93 5.90 -16.13
#